data_AF-A0A2T2TL09-F1
#
_entry.id   AF-A0A2T2TL09-F1
#
_cell.length_a   1.000
_cell.length_b   1.000
_cell.length_c   1.000
_cell.angle_alpha   90.00
_cell.angle_beta   90.00
_cell.angle_gamma   90.00
#
_symmetry.space_group_name_H-M   'P 1'
#
loop_
_entity.id
_entity.type
_entity.pdbx_description
1 polymer ?
#
loop_
_entity_poly.entity_id
_entity_poly.type
_entity_poly.pdbx_seq_one_letter_code
_entity_poly.pdbx_strand_id
1 'polypeptide(L)'
;MRLTPAQKAEIEHLAERKGITQKEAVLEAVQRELKTEPANGDERPVEVREGSFLDGVEDLIGSVEGPGDLSSNPEHLKGYGAD
;
A
#
# COMPACT_ATOMS: atom_id res chain seq x y z
N MET A 1 27.94 9.33 7.03
CA MET A 1 27.75 8.58 5.76
C MET A 1 28.21 9.45 4.61
N ARG A 2 28.84 8.86 3.59
CA ARG A 2 29.06 9.55 2.32
C ARG A 2 27.84 9.28 1.45
N LEU A 3 26.97 10.27 1.30
CA LEU A 3 25.81 10.23 0.43
C LEU A 3 26.11 11.06 -0.81
N THR A 4 25.71 10.58 -1.99
CA THR A 4 25.72 11.42 -3.19
C THR A 4 24.68 12.53 -3.05
N PRO A 5 24.82 13.66 -3.77
CA PRO A 5 23.78 14.69 -3.78
C PRO A 5 22.40 14.16 -4.18
N ALA A 6 22.36 13.20 -5.11
CA ALA A 6 21.13 12.53 -5.55
C ALA A 6 20.47 11.73 -4.40
N GLN A 7 21.25 10.93 -3.67
CA GLN A 7 20.74 10.17 -2.52
C GLN A 7 20.19 11.07 -1.42
N LYS A 8 20.81 12.25 -1.21
CA LYS A 8 20.31 13.23 -0.24
C LYS A 8 18.95 13.79 -0.66
N ALA A 9 18.78 14.12 -1.95
CA ALA A 9 17.52 14.61 -2.49
C ALA A 9 16.40 13.56 -2.38
N GLU A 10 16.71 12.28 -2.62
CA GLU A 10 15.74 11.19 -2.44
C GLU A 10 15.27 11.05 -0.98
N ILE A 11 16.20 11.16 -0.02
CA ILE A 11 15.88 11.11 1.41
C ILE A 11 15.05 12.32 1.84
N GLU A 12 15.36 13.51 1.32
CA GLU A 12 14.60 14.73 1.58
C GLU A 12 13.16 14.62 1.08
N HIS A 13 12.98 14.18 -0.17
CA HIS A 13 11.67 13.95 -0.74
C HIS A 13 10.88 12.86 0.02
N LEU A 14 11.56 11.80 0.49
CA LEU A 14 10.94 10.77 1.33
C LEU A 14 10.46 11.34 2.68
N ALA A 15 11.26 12.22 3.28
CA ALA A 15 10.96 12.86 4.56
C ALA A 15 9.76 13.83 4.45
N GLU A 16 9.74 14.66 3.40
CA GLU A 16 8.63 15.59 3.11
C GLU A 16 7.31 14.85 2.91
N ARG A 17 7.30 13.80 2.08
CA ARG A 17 6.10 12.98 1.84
C ARG A 17 5.52 12.36 3.11
N LYS A 18 6.36 12.10 4.10
CA LYS A 18 5.98 11.47 5.37
C LYS A 18 5.77 12.47 6.51
N GLY A 19 6.12 13.75 6.32
CA GLY A 19 6.05 14.77 7.37
C GLY A 19 7.00 14.52 8.55
N ILE A 20 8.12 13.84 8.31
CA ILE A 20 9.11 13.47 9.34
C ILE A 20 10.48 14.02 8.99
N THR A 21 11.45 13.90 9.90
CA THR A 21 12.83 14.33 9.62
C THR A 21 13.55 13.34 8.70
N GLN A 22 14.56 13.81 7.95
CA GLN A 22 15.41 12.95 7.12
C GLN A 22 16.04 11.79 7.90
N LYS A 23 16.38 12.02 9.18
CA LYS A 23 16.93 10.99 10.08
C LYS A 23 15.89 9.92 10.38
N GLU A 24 14.66 10.31 10.70
CA GLU A 24 13.57 9.38 10.98
C GLU A 24 13.20 8.58 9.73
N ALA A 25 13.15 9.23 8.56
CA ALA A 25 12.88 8.55 7.29
C ALA A 25 13.90 7.45 6.99
N VAL A 26 15.20 7.70 7.22
CA VAL A 26 16.27 6.70 7.06
C VAL A 26 16.14 5.58 8.08
N LEU A 27 15.92 5.91 9.36
CA LEU A 27 15.77 4.91 10.42
C LEU A 27 14.58 3.99 10.18
N GLU A 28 13.44 4.56 9.78
CA GLU A 28 12.23 3.80 9.46
C GLU A 28 12.45 2.90 8.23
N ALA A 29 13.12 3.40 7.19
CA ALA A 29 13.45 2.60 6.02
C ALA A 29 14.36 1.41 6.36
N VAL A 30 15.39 1.63 7.19
CA VAL A 30 16.27 0.55 7.66
C VAL A 30 15.52 -0.44 8.54
N GLN A 31 14.68 0.03 9.46
CA GLN A 31 13.88 -0.87 10.31
C GLN A 31 12.89 -1.69 9.48
N ARG A 32 12.30 -1.12 8.44
CA ARG A 32 11.40 -1.84 7.54
C ARG A 32 12.15 -2.94 6.80
N GLU A 33 13.32 -2.65 6.25
CA GLU A 33 14.13 -3.66 5.57
C GLU A 33 14.53 -4.81 6.50
N LEU A 34 14.97 -4.48 7.72
CA LEU A 34 15.31 -5.47 8.75
C LEU A 34 14.11 -6.25 9.30
N LYS A 35 12.88 -5.75 9.13
CA LYS A 35 11.64 -6.49 9.46
C LYS A 35 11.18 -7.38 8.31
N THR A 36 11.46 -6.98 7.07
CA THR A 36 11.09 -7.71 5.85
C THR A 36 12.07 -8.85 5.58
N GLU A 37 13.35 -8.69 5.94
CA GLU A 37 14.26 -9.82 6.02
C GLU A 37 13.82 -10.72 7.19
N PRO A 38 13.35 -11.95 6.96
CA PRO A 38 13.37 -12.93 8.03
C PRO A 38 14.82 -13.01 8.47
N ALA A 39 15.07 -12.66 9.74
CA ALA A 39 16.34 -12.94 10.38
C ALA A 39 16.77 -14.35 9.98
N ASN A 40 17.93 -14.46 9.34
CA ASN A 40 18.60 -15.70 8.95
C ASN A 40 17.96 -16.95 9.56
N GLY A 41 17.16 -17.68 8.77
CA GLY A 41 16.71 -19.03 9.13
C GLY A 41 15.36 -19.17 9.84
N ASP A 42 14.61 -18.10 10.09
CA ASP A 42 13.18 -18.26 10.45
C ASP A 42 12.34 -18.35 9.17
N GLU A 43 12.33 -19.55 8.60
CA GLU A 43 11.20 -20.08 7.83
C GLU A 43 9.96 -20.05 8.74
N ARG A 44 9.41 -18.85 9.01
CA ARG A 44 8.03 -18.79 9.47
C ARG A 44 7.23 -19.37 8.31
N PRO A 45 6.62 -20.55 8.44
CA PRO A 45 5.80 -21.07 7.37
C PRO A 45 4.76 -20.00 7.10
N VAL A 46 4.81 -19.43 5.89
CA VAL A 46 3.65 -18.71 5.38
C VAL A 46 2.59 -19.79 5.32
N GLU A 47 1.71 -19.84 6.32
CA GLU A 47 0.53 -20.68 6.27
C GLU A 47 -0.29 -20.17 5.11
N VAL A 48 -0.05 -20.76 3.93
CA VAL A 48 -0.87 -20.55 2.75
C VAL A 48 -2.23 -21.11 3.12
N ARG A 49 -3.11 -20.21 3.57
CA ARG A 49 -4.50 -20.56 3.80
C ARG A 49 -5.09 -20.89 2.44
N GLU A 50 -5.58 -22.11 2.30
CA GLU A 50 -6.35 -22.50 1.13
C GLU A 50 -7.61 -21.62 1.07
N GLY A 51 -7.82 -20.93 -0.04
CA GLY A 51 -8.93 -20.00 -0.20
C GLY A 51 -8.81 -19.17 -1.48
N SER A 52 -9.93 -18.61 -1.90
CA SER A 52 -9.98 -17.61 -2.96
C SER A 52 -9.52 -16.27 -2.41
N PHE A 53 -8.88 -15.44 -3.24
CA PHE A 53 -8.68 -14.02 -2.92
C PHE A 53 -10.01 -13.33 -2.54
N LEU A 54 -11.13 -13.81 -3.12
CA LEU A 54 -12.47 -13.32 -2.84
C LEU A 54 -12.92 -13.59 -1.39
N ASP A 55 -12.39 -14.62 -0.72
CA ASP A 55 -12.75 -14.95 0.66
C ASP A 55 -12.19 -13.89 1.64
N GLY A 56 -11.11 -13.20 1.26
CA GLY A 56 -10.50 -12.12 2.04
C GLY A 56 -11.22 -10.77 1.94
N VAL A 57 -12.25 -10.66 1.09
CA VAL A 57 -13.03 -9.42 0.91
C VAL A 57 -14.49 -9.56 1.38
N GLU A 58 -14.82 -10.63 2.10
CA GLU A 58 -16.16 -10.86 2.64
C GLU A 58 -16.65 -9.67 3.49
N ASP A 59 -15.80 -9.15 4.36
CA ASP A 59 -16.10 -7.99 5.21
C ASP A 59 -16.32 -6.68 4.43
N LEU A 60 -15.92 -6.64 3.15
CA LEU A 60 -16.13 -5.48 2.29
C LEU A 60 -17.51 -5.50 1.61
N ILE A 61 -18.17 -6.66 1.55
CA ILE A 61 -19.50 -6.78 0.94
C ILE A 61 -20.51 -5.98 1.76
N GLY A 62 -21.16 -5.00 1.13
CA GLY A 62 -22.13 -4.13 1.79
C GLY A 62 -21.52 -3.09 2.74
N SER A 63 -20.18 -2.98 2.82
CA SER A 63 -19.50 -1.93 3.58
C SER A 63 -19.66 -0.52 2.97
N VAL A 64 -20.18 -0.46 1.74
CA VAL A 64 -20.48 0.77 1.03
C VAL A 64 -21.97 0.81 0.72
N GLU A 65 -22.65 1.83 1.22
CA GLU A 65 -24.02 2.13 0.84
C GLU A 65 -23.98 3.02 -0.40
N GLY A 66 -24.16 2.39 -1.56
CA GLY A 66 -24.29 3.07 -2.83
C GLY A 66 -25.69 3.68 -3.01
N PRO A 67 -25.86 4.63 -3.95
CA PRO A 67 -27.19 5.10 -4.30
C PRO A 67 -28.04 3.90 -4.78
N GLY A 68 -29.31 3.85 -4.33
CA GLY A 68 -30.23 2.76 -4.68
C GLY A 68 -30.51 2.63 -6.19
N ASP A 69 -30.12 3.64 -6.97
CA ASP A 69 -30.15 3.64 -8.41
C ASP A 69 -28.84 4.23 -8.98
N LEU A 70 -28.02 3.38 -9.60
CA LEU A 70 -26.81 3.80 -10.31
C LEU A 70 -27.11 4.55 -11.61
N SER A 71 -28.34 4.42 -12.14
CA SER A 71 -28.81 5.13 -13.34
C SER A 71 -29.25 6.57 -13.08
N SER A 72 -29.40 6.95 -11.80
CA SER A 72 -29.72 8.31 -11.38
C SER A 72 -28.57 9.30 -11.57
N ASN A 73 -27.35 8.82 -11.90
CA ASN A 73 -26.20 9.68 -12.19
C ASN A 73 -25.63 9.43 -13.61
N PRO A 74 -26.36 9.81 -14.66
CA PRO A 74 -26.02 9.50 -16.05
C PRO A 74 -24.70 10.10 -16.54
N GLU A 75 -24.21 11.18 -15.90
CA GLU A 75 -22.88 11.73 -16.20
C GLU A 75 -21.74 10.74 -15.92
N HIS A 76 -21.92 9.85 -14.92
CA HIS A 76 -20.93 8.88 -14.49
C HIS A 76 -21.03 7.53 -15.20
N LEU A 77 -22.04 7.33 -16.05
CA LEU A 77 -22.23 6.12 -16.86
C LEU A 77 -21.73 6.30 -18.31
N LYS A 78 -21.19 7.47 -18.65
CA LYS A 78 -20.72 7.76 -20.00
C LYS A 78 -19.51 6.89 -20.36
N GLY A 79 -19.69 5.99 -21.32
CA GLY A 79 -18.64 5.08 -21.81
C GLY A 79 -18.60 3.71 -21.14
N TYR A 80 -19.52 3.44 -20.19
CA TYR A 80 -19.64 2.12 -19.59
C TYR A 80 -20.30 1.14 -20.59
N GLY A 81 -19.60 0.07 -20.96
CA GLY A 81 -20.10 -0.93 -21.92
C GLY A 81 -19.99 -0.54 -23.41
N ALA A 82 -19.18 0.47 -23.73
CA ALA A 82 -18.82 0.76 -25.12
C ALA A 82 -17.57 -0.07 -25.50
N ASP A 83 -17.78 -1.11 -26.30
CA ASP A 83 -16.75 -1.79 -27.11
C ASP A 83 -16.55 -1.05 -28.45
#